data_AF-A0A2H0KKV1-F1
#
_entry.id   AF-A0A2H0KKV1-F1
#
_cell.length_a   1.000
_cell.length_b   1.000
_cell.length_c   1.000
_cell.angle_alpha   90.00
_cell.angle_beta   90.00
_cell.angle_gamma   90.00
#
_symmetry.space_group_name_H-M   'P 1'
#
loop_
_entity.id
_entity.type
_entity.pdbx_description
1 polymer ?
#
loop_
_entity_poly.entity_id
_entity_poly.type
_entity_poly.pdbx_seq_one_letter_code
_entity_poly.pdbx_strand_id
1 'polypeptide(L)'
;MKNVCFHCGKGIIMGRQHTHHRGVAGGRWKKRAPKTAKAFAPNLQKVKIMIGDVMKQVKLCTKCIKRVKKDIRDGKKPFVRFASNEKTAVAKELKAESAKLKVVKKATKNPKTKA
;
A
#
# COMPACT_ATOMS: atom_id res chain seq x y z
N MET A 1 -14.32 -15.81 -2.54
CA MET A 1 -13.97 -14.67 -3.40
C MET A 1 -12.46 -14.65 -3.65
N LYS A 2 -11.99 -15.10 -4.81
CA LYS A 2 -10.55 -15.13 -5.17
C LYS A 2 -10.28 -14.00 -6.18
N ASN A 3 -9.18 -13.27 -6.01
CA ASN A 3 -8.65 -12.25 -6.95
C ASN A 3 -9.51 -10.99 -7.15
N VAL A 4 -10.11 -10.48 -6.07
CA VAL A 4 -10.79 -9.18 -6.04
C VAL A 4 -10.09 -8.27 -5.03
N CYS A 5 -10.02 -6.97 -5.33
CA CYS A 5 -9.52 -5.97 -4.40
C CYS A 5 -10.51 -5.75 -3.24
N PHE A 6 -10.01 -5.81 -2.00
CA PHE A 6 -10.81 -5.61 -0.78
C PHE A 6 -11.54 -4.26 -0.73
N HIS A 7 -10.92 -3.17 -1.18
CA HIS A 7 -11.52 -1.83 -1.07
C HIS A 7 -12.38 -1.43 -2.27
N CYS A 8 -11.90 -1.63 -3.50
CA CYS A 8 -12.58 -1.12 -4.70
C CYS A 8 -13.28 -2.20 -5.54
N GLY A 9 -13.31 -3.45 -5.10
CA GLY A 9 -14.01 -4.52 -5.82
C GLY A 9 -13.43 -4.89 -7.18
N LYS A 10 -12.25 -4.35 -7.55
CA LYS A 10 -11.61 -4.64 -8.84
C LYS A 10 -11.29 -6.13 -8.95
N GLY A 11 -11.96 -6.79 -9.89
CA GLY A 11 -11.75 -8.17 -10.28
C GLY A 11 -11.15 -8.29 -11.68
N ILE A 12 -11.14 -9.52 -12.19
CA ILE A 12 -10.73 -9.83 -13.56
C ILE A 12 -11.78 -9.27 -14.52
N ILE A 13 -11.31 -8.58 -15.56
CA ILE A 13 -12.17 -8.04 -16.62
C ILE A 13 -11.87 -8.81 -17.91
N MET A 14 -12.91 -9.22 -18.63
CA MET A 14 -12.75 -9.81 -19.96
C MET A 14 -12.64 -8.71 -21.00
N GLY A 15 -11.62 -8.77 -21.84
CA GLY A 15 -11.48 -7.89 -22.99
C GLY A 15 -10.94 -8.63 -24.19
N ARG A 16 -10.48 -7.89 -25.20
CA ARG A 16 -9.98 -8.44 -26.46
C ARG A 16 -8.48 -8.19 -26.58
N GLN A 17 -7.76 -9.17 -27.10
CA GLN A 17 -6.40 -8.97 -27.55
C GLN A 17 -6.43 -8.51 -29.00
N HIS A 18 -5.76 -7.38 -29.27
CA HIS A 18 -5.58 -6.84 -30.61
C HIS A 18 -4.08 -6.89 -30.93
N THR A 19 -3.71 -7.65 -31.94
CA THR A 19 -2.32 -7.75 -32.39
C THR A 19 -2.18 -6.99 -33.70
N HIS A 20 -1.41 -5.89 -33.70
CA HIS A 20 -0.93 -5.22 -34.91
C HIS A 20 0.45 -4.62 -34.64
N HIS A 21 1.35 -4.69 -35.62
CA HIS A 21 2.61 -3.95 -35.59
C HIS A 21 2.35 -2.49 -36.02
N ARG A 22 3.13 -1.52 -35.54
CA ARG A 22 3.10 -0.15 -36.07
C ARG A 22 3.40 -0.19 -37.57
N GLY A 23 2.61 0.51 -38.39
CA GLY A 23 2.82 0.62 -39.85
C GLY A 23 1.87 -0.19 -40.77
N VAL A 24 0.88 -0.91 -40.23
CA VAL A 24 -0.04 -1.77 -41.03
C VAL A 24 -1.26 -1.04 -41.63
N ALA A 25 -1.14 0.26 -41.93
CA ALA A 25 -2.25 1.13 -42.36
C ALA A 25 -3.01 0.64 -43.61
N GLY A 26 -2.42 -0.23 -44.44
CA GLY A 26 -3.03 -0.75 -45.67
C GLY A 26 -4.13 -1.83 -45.50
N GLY A 27 -4.63 -2.11 -44.30
CA GLY A 27 -5.79 -2.99 -44.07
C GLY A 27 -5.58 -4.50 -44.38
N ARG A 28 -4.48 -4.88 -45.04
CA ARG A 28 -4.15 -6.26 -45.45
C ARG A 28 -3.98 -7.21 -44.26
N TRP A 29 -3.69 -6.68 -43.07
CA TRP A 29 -3.57 -7.44 -41.82
C TRP A 29 -4.87 -7.59 -41.03
N LYS A 30 -5.94 -6.86 -41.38
CA LYS A 30 -7.23 -6.87 -40.65
C LYS A 30 -7.87 -8.27 -40.60
N LYS A 31 -7.66 -9.07 -41.65
CA LYS A 31 -8.18 -10.46 -41.75
C LYS A 31 -7.23 -11.50 -41.14
N ARG A 32 -5.96 -11.17 -40.89
CA ARG A 32 -4.94 -12.07 -40.33
C ARG A 32 -4.83 -12.00 -38.80
N ALA A 33 -5.34 -10.94 -38.18
CA ALA A 33 -5.29 -10.76 -36.73
C ALA A 33 -6.51 -11.44 -36.06
N PRO A 34 -6.33 -12.59 -35.37
CA PRO A 34 -7.43 -13.21 -34.64
C PRO A 34 -7.83 -12.33 -33.44
N LYS A 35 -9.12 -12.09 -33.29
CA LYS A 35 -9.67 -11.39 -32.12
C LYS A 35 -9.88 -12.40 -31.00
N THR A 36 -8.85 -12.65 -30.21
CA THR A 36 -8.96 -13.57 -29.06
C THR A 36 -9.44 -12.84 -27.81
N ALA A 37 -10.23 -13.53 -26.99
CA ALA A 37 -10.61 -13.03 -25.67
C ALA A 37 -9.40 -13.11 -24.73
N LYS A 38 -9.18 -12.07 -23.92
CA LYS A 38 -8.12 -12.01 -22.91
C LYS A 38 -8.70 -11.57 -21.58
N ALA A 39 -8.35 -12.31 -20.53
CA ALA A 39 -8.62 -11.92 -19.16
C ALA A 39 -7.57 -10.89 -18.69
N PHE A 40 -8.02 -9.70 -18.30
CA PHE A 40 -7.19 -8.66 -17.70
C PHE A 40 -7.29 -8.76 -16.18
N ALA A 41 -6.25 -9.31 -15.56
CA ALA A 41 -6.16 -9.41 -14.11
C ALA A 41 -5.70 -8.08 -13.49
N PRO A 42 -6.32 -7.63 -12.38
CA PRO A 42 -5.83 -6.48 -11.64
C PRO A 42 -4.51 -6.80 -10.94
N ASN A 43 -3.62 -5.81 -10.83
CA ASN A 43 -2.39 -5.95 -10.04
C ASN A 43 -2.74 -5.90 -8.54
N LEU A 44 -3.04 -7.07 -7.98
CA LEU A 44 -3.39 -7.29 -6.57
C LEU A 44 -2.16 -7.74 -5.78
N GLN A 45 -1.94 -7.10 -4.63
CA GLN A 45 -0.84 -7.41 -3.73
C GLN A 45 -1.41 -7.81 -2.37
N LYS A 46 -0.78 -8.80 -1.72
CA LYS A 46 -1.15 -9.23 -0.38
C LYS A 46 -0.58 -8.22 0.63
N VAL A 47 -1.44 -7.63 1.45
CA VAL A 47 -1.04 -6.62 2.45
C VAL A 47 -1.69 -6.95 3.79
N LYS A 48 -0.93 -6.72 4.87
CA LYS A 48 -1.44 -6.81 6.24
C LYS A 48 -2.08 -5.48 6.63
N ILE A 49 -3.38 -5.49 6.88
CA ILE A 49 -4.14 -4.35 7.34
C ILE A 49 -4.67 -4.60 8.74
N MET A 50 -4.86 -3.52 9.49
CA MET A 50 -5.55 -3.54 10.77
C MET A 50 -7.03 -3.22 10.52
N ILE A 51 -7.92 -4.13 10.92
CA ILE A 51 -9.37 -3.93 10.92
C ILE A 51 -9.82 -4.08 12.37
N GLY A 52 -10.20 -2.96 13.01
CA GLY A 52 -10.33 -2.92 14.47
C GLY A 52 -8.97 -3.19 15.12
N ASP A 53 -8.91 -4.10 16.10
CA ASP A 53 -7.66 -4.51 16.77
C ASP A 53 -7.03 -5.76 16.17
N VAL A 54 -7.62 -6.32 15.10
CA VAL A 54 -7.15 -7.58 14.50
C VAL A 54 -6.36 -7.31 13.22
N MET A 55 -5.15 -7.85 13.17
CA MET A 55 -4.34 -7.88 11.95
C MET A 55 -4.87 -8.95 10.98
N LYS A 56 -5.28 -8.53 9.78
CA LYS A 56 -5.73 -9.43 8.71
C LYS A 56 -4.92 -9.23 7.44
N GLN A 57 -4.67 -10.33 6.72
CA GLN A 57 -4.03 -10.28 5.41
C GLN A 57 -5.10 -10.22 4.32
N VAL A 58 -5.08 -9.17 3.51
CA VAL A 58 -6.04 -8.96 2.42
C VAL A 58 -5.34 -8.69 1.08
N LYS A 59 -6.06 -8.85 -0.03
CA LYS A 59 -5.59 -8.45 -1.37
C LYS A 59 -6.05 -7.03 -1.68
N LEU A 60 -5.11 -6.13 -1.95
CA LEU A 60 -5.38 -4.76 -2.38
C LEU A 60 -4.75 -4.50 -3.75
N CYS A 61 -5.43 -3.74 -4.60
CA CYS A 61 -4.82 -3.31 -5.86
C CYS A 61 -3.79 -2.21 -5.64
N THR A 62 -2.79 -2.14 -6.52
CA THR A 62 -1.70 -1.15 -6.41
C THR A 62 -2.20 0.30 -6.43
N LYS A 63 -3.31 0.61 -7.12
CA LYS A 63 -3.93 1.96 -7.07
C LYS A 63 -4.42 2.31 -5.67
N CYS A 64 -5.06 1.37 -4.97
CA CYS A 64 -5.51 1.57 -3.59
C CYS A 64 -4.31 1.74 -2.64
N ILE A 65 -3.27 0.91 -2.78
CA ILE A 65 -2.06 1.03 -1.96
C ILE A 65 -1.39 2.39 -2.17
N LYS A 66 -1.27 2.85 -3.42
CA LYS A 66 -0.74 4.18 -3.74
C LYS A 66 -1.58 5.31 -3.13
N ARG A 67 -2.91 5.20 -3.16
CA ARG A 67 -3.83 6.19 -2.56
C ARG A 67 -3.62 6.27 -1.06
N VAL A 68 -3.60 5.14 -0.35
CA VAL A 68 -3.36 5.12 1.11
C VAL A 68 -2.02 5.77 1.46
N LYS A 69 -0.94 5.46 0.73
CA LYS A 69 0.37 6.09 0.94
C LYS A 69 0.36 7.59 0.64
N LYS A 70 -0.50 8.05 -0.27
CA LYS A 70 -0.68 9.48 -0.54
C LYS A 70 -1.46 10.14 0.60
N ASP A 71 -2.59 9.57 1.01
CA ASP A 71 -3.42 10.11 2.09
C ASP A 71 -2.63 10.25 3.39
N ILE A 72 -1.77 9.27 3.72
CA ILE A 72 -0.85 9.34 4.87
C ILE A 72 0.13 10.51 4.76
N ARG A 73 0.69 10.77 3.57
CA ARG A 73 1.63 11.89 3.35
C ARG A 73 0.93 13.23 3.41
N ASP A 74 -0.30 13.29 2.90
CA ASP A 74 -1.12 14.51 2.85
C ASP A 74 -1.83 14.79 4.19
N GLY A 75 -1.63 13.96 5.22
CA GLY A 75 -2.28 14.10 6.53
C GLY A 75 -3.78 13.76 6.55
N LYS A 76 -4.31 13.17 5.48
CA LYS A 76 -5.72 12.77 5.36
C LYS A 76 -5.93 11.42 6.01
N LYS A 77 -7.15 11.18 6.53
CA LYS A 77 -7.53 9.89 7.12
C LYS A 77 -7.63 8.83 6.00
N PRO A 78 -6.73 7.82 5.97
CA PRO A 78 -6.80 6.77 4.96
C PRO A 78 -7.91 5.77 5.29
N PHE A 79 -8.46 5.12 4.26
CA PHE A 79 -9.52 4.11 4.41
C PHE A 79 -9.04 2.76 4.97
N VAL A 80 -7.72 2.49 4.95
CA VAL A 80 -7.11 1.32 5.61
C VAL A 80 -5.82 1.73 6.31
N ARG A 81 -5.54 1.07 7.45
CA ARG A 81 -4.27 1.19 8.17
C ARG A 81 -3.39 -0.01 7.89
N PHE A 82 -2.14 0.24 7.48
CA PHE A 82 -1.16 -0.81 7.26
C PHE A 82 -0.46 -1.17 8.57
N ALA A 83 -0.34 -2.46 8.86
CA ALA A 83 0.30 -2.96 10.08
C ALA A 83 1.79 -2.55 10.22
N SER A 84 2.47 -2.23 9.10
CA SER A 84 3.86 -1.77 9.12
C SER A 84 4.01 -0.38 9.75
N ASN A 85 3.00 0.48 9.61
CA ASN A 85 3.10 1.89 10.00
C ASN A 85 3.02 2.07 11.53
N GLU A 86 2.32 1.16 12.21
CA GLU A 86 2.22 1.17 13.67
C GLU A 86 3.53 0.72 14.32
N LYS A 87 4.25 -0.26 13.74
CA LYS A 87 5.57 -0.63 14.25
C LYS A 87 6.54 0.55 14.23
N THR A 88 6.51 1.37 13.17
CA THR A 88 7.30 2.60 13.11
C THR A 88 6.79 3.70 14.03
N ALA A 89 5.48 3.81 14.25
CA ALA A 89 4.89 4.81 15.14
C ALA A 89 5.17 4.47 16.61
N VAL A 90 4.89 3.24 17.04
CA VAL A 90 5.19 2.73 18.39
C VAL A 90 6.69 2.73 18.64
N ALA A 91 7.53 2.36 17.66
CA ALA A 91 8.99 2.50 17.82
C ALA A 91 9.45 3.96 17.90
N LYS A 92 8.77 4.90 17.25
CA LYS A 92 9.04 6.34 17.39
C LYS A 92 8.62 6.85 18.77
N GLU A 93 7.47 6.43 19.27
CA GLU A 93 6.96 6.79 20.59
C GLU A 93 7.85 6.24 21.70
N LEU A 94 8.20 4.95 21.66
CA LEU A 94 9.15 4.34 22.60
C LEU A 94 10.55 4.97 22.54
N LYS A 95 11.01 5.39 21.35
CA LYS A 95 12.27 6.14 21.20
C LYS A 95 12.16 7.57 21.77
N ALA A 96 11.02 8.24 21.60
CA ALA A 96 10.78 9.57 22.17
C ALA A 96 10.67 9.52 23.70
N GLU A 97 10.04 8.48 24.25
CA GLU A 97 9.87 8.28 25.69
C GLU A 97 11.18 7.89 26.37
N SER A 98 11.96 6.98 25.76
CA SER A 98 13.31 6.66 26.21
C SER A 98 14.29 7.83 26.09
N ALA A 99 14.12 8.71 25.09
CA ALA A 99 14.89 9.96 25.00
C ALA A 99 14.56 10.93 26.15
N LYS A 100 13.28 11.09 26.50
CA LYS A 100 12.83 11.92 27.65
C LYS A 100 13.41 11.39 28.97
N LEU A 101 13.34 10.08 29.21
CA LEU A 101 13.90 9.44 30.41
C LEU A 101 15.42 9.63 30.55
N LYS A 102 16.17 9.68 29.44
CA LYS A 102 17.62 9.94 29.46
C LYS A 102 17.95 11.37 29.87
N VAL A 103 17.14 12.36 29.49
CA VAL A 103 17.30 13.76 29.91
C VAL A 103 17.06 13.91 31.41
N VAL A 104 15.99 13.33 31.94
CA VAL A 104 15.66 13.35 33.37
C VAL A 104 16.75 12.67 34.20
N LYS A 105 17.25 11.50 33.77
CA LYS A 105 18.34 10.79 34.45
C LYS A 105 19.69 11.52 34.39
N LYS A 106 19.92 12.39 33.39
CA LYS A 106 21.11 13.24 33.29
C LYS A 106 21.03 14.44 34.24
N ALA A 107 19.82 14.99 34.45
CA ALA A 107 19.57 16.06 35.42
C ALA A 107 19.73 15.61 36.87
N THR A 108 19.31 14.38 37.22
CA THR A 108 19.46 13.84 38.58
C THR A 108 20.87 13.31 38.90
N LYS A 109 21.71 13.05 37.89
CA LYS A 109 23.09 12.57 38.04
C LYS A 109 24.15 13.67 38.19
N ASN A 110 23.77 14.94 38.16
CA ASN A 110 24.68 16.04 38.48
C ASN A 110 24.35 16.62 39.86
N PRO A 111 24.70 15.92 40.97
CA PRO A 111 24.76 16.59 42.24
C PRO A 111 25.98 17.52 42.17
N LYS A 112 25.78 18.78 41.77
CA LYS A 112 26.75 19.82 42.15
C LYS A 112 26.69 19.90 43.68
N THR A 113 27.61 19.16 44.26
CA THR A 113 28.10 19.24 45.62
C THR A 113 28.22 20.68 46.12
N LYS A 114 27.67 20.87 47.32
CA LYS A 114 28.17 21.66 48.46
C LYS A 114 28.07 23.19 48.28
N ALA A 115 27.30 23.87 49.13
CA ALA A 115 27.62 24.22 50.53
C ALA A 115 28.82 25.15 50.61
#